data_AF-A0A1Y1VFP3-F1
#
_entry.id   AF-A0A1Y1VFP3-F1
#
_cell.length_a   1.000
_cell.length_b   1.000
_cell.length_c   1.000
_cell.angle_alpha   90.00
_cell.angle_beta   90.00
_cell.angle_gamma   90.00
#
_symmetry.space_group_name_H-M   'P 1'
#
loop_
_entity.id
_entity.type
_entity.pdbx_description
1 polymer ?
#
loop_
_entity_poly.entity_id
_entity_poly.type
_entity_poly.pdbx_seq_one_letter_code
_entity_poly.pdbx_strand_id
1 'polypeptide(L)'
;MRLESILVATSSLFSSALAWTWAKEGIASMTWYTDYSHENLACNCVPNAMVVGPTVALAEVAYGAFDHFGSGPACGLCYRLSPFATADGKPLSPIPEPIVFRVTDECPHQSNMEWCPGPEGGLNDHGFANHFDVCYNRNYYIINRLIIIPFIFIIYL
;
A
#
# COMPACT_ATOMS: atom_id res chain seq x y z
N MET A 1 34.11 -35.94 -46.17
CA MET A 1 33.82 -34.62 -45.57
C MET A 1 32.89 -34.85 -44.40
N ARG A 2 33.40 -34.74 -43.16
CA ARG A 2 32.61 -34.83 -41.93
C ARG A 2 31.93 -33.47 -41.71
N LEU A 3 30.60 -33.43 -41.63
CA LEU A 3 29.89 -32.27 -41.09
C LEU A 3 29.78 -32.48 -39.59
N GLU A 4 30.55 -31.69 -38.84
CA GLU A 4 30.41 -31.55 -37.39
C GLU A 4 29.23 -30.62 -37.07
N SER A 5 28.54 -30.96 -36.00
CA SER A 5 27.31 -30.38 -35.46
C SER A 5 27.44 -28.91 -35.03
N ILE A 6 26.36 -28.13 -35.15
CA ILE A 6 26.16 -26.91 -34.35
C ILE A 6 24.80 -27.04 -33.65
N LEU A 7 24.83 -27.39 -32.37
CA LEU A 7 23.68 -27.36 -31.48
C LEU A 7 23.60 -25.94 -30.90
N VAL A 8 22.69 -25.11 -31.43
CA VAL A 8 22.43 -23.77 -30.87
C VAL A 8 21.56 -23.95 -29.62
N ALA A 9 22.17 -23.87 -28.45
CA ALA A 9 21.45 -23.82 -27.19
C ALA A 9 20.82 -22.43 -27.04
N THR A 10 19.53 -22.29 -27.36
CA THR A 10 18.76 -21.08 -27.09
C THR A 10 18.46 -21.01 -25.59
N SER A 11 19.30 -20.31 -24.83
CA SER A 11 19.05 -20.00 -23.43
C SER A 11 17.86 -19.02 -23.33
N SER A 12 16.68 -19.55 -23.02
CA SER A 12 15.50 -18.76 -22.66
C SER A 12 15.77 -18.04 -21.34
N LEU A 13 16.07 -16.75 -21.41
CA LEU A 13 16.08 -15.89 -20.23
C LEU A 13 14.62 -15.73 -19.77
N PHE A 14 14.23 -16.43 -18.71
CA PHE A 14 12.99 -16.16 -18.00
C PHE A 14 13.15 -14.82 -17.29
N SER A 15 12.64 -13.75 -17.89
CA SER A 15 12.48 -12.46 -17.20
C SER A 15 11.32 -12.63 -16.23
N SER A 16 11.62 -12.92 -14.96
CA SER A 16 10.63 -12.74 -13.89
C SER A 16 10.40 -11.24 -13.76
N ALA A 17 9.34 -10.72 -14.40
CA ALA A 17 8.88 -9.38 -14.11
C ALA A 17 8.56 -9.33 -12.62
N LEU A 18 9.22 -8.42 -11.88
CA LEU A 18 8.76 -8.00 -10.56
C LEU A 18 7.39 -7.35 -10.80
N ALA A 19 6.33 -8.13 -10.68
CA ALA A 19 4.98 -7.64 -10.81
C ALA A 19 4.54 -7.20 -9.42
N TRP A 20 4.33 -5.89 -9.25
CA TRP A 20 3.69 -5.34 -8.07
C TRP A 20 2.37 -6.08 -7.84
N THR A 21 2.25 -6.75 -6.69
CA THR A 21 1.05 -7.51 -6.37
C THR A 21 0.03 -6.57 -5.77
N TRP A 22 -0.85 -6.07 -6.62
CA TRP A 22 -2.04 -5.35 -6.16
C TRP A 22 -3.00 -6.28 -5.42
N ALA A 23 -3.00 -6.15 -4.11
CA ALA A 23 -3.99 -6.81 -3.28
C ALA A 23 -5.35 -6.13 -3.48
N LYS A 24 -6.29 -6.84 -4.11
CA LYS A 24 -7.68 -6.39 -4.24
C LYS A 24 -8.47 -6.54 -2.94
N GLU A 25 -8.01 -7.40 -2.06
CA GLU A 25 -8.56 -7.62 -0.73
C GLU A 25 -7.51 -8.30 0.14
N GLY A 26 -7.71 -8.29 1.45
CA GLY A 26 -6.83 -8.99 2.37
C GLY A 26 -6.88 -8.40 3.76
N ILE A 27 -5.88 -8.75 4.56
CA ILE A 27 -5.63 -8.16 5.87
C ILE A 27 -4.31 -7.39 5.81
N ALA A 28 -4.32 -6.16 6.28
CA ALA A 28 -3.17 -5.29 6.34
C ALA A 28 -3.02 -4.69 7.75
N SER A 29 -1.84 -4.13 8.01
CA SER A 29 -1.67 -3.18 9.11
C SER A 29 -2.10 -1.78 8.68
N MET A 30 -2.48 -0.98 9.67
CA MET A 30 -2.82 0.42 9.49
C MET A 30 -2.20 1.28 10.58
N THR A 31 -1.53 2.36 10.18
CA THR A 31 -1.12 3.48 11.04
C THR A 31 -1.79 4.76 10.56
N TRP A 32 -1.39 5.88 11.15
CA TRP A 32 -1.74 7.21 10.67
C TRP A 32 -0.48 8.06 10.60
N TYR A 33 -0.51 9.01 9.68
CA TYR A 33 0.47 10.07 9.60
C TYR A 33 -0.23 11.43 9.51
N THR A 34 0.46 12.45 9.98
CA THR A 34 0.05 13.82 9.73
C THR A 34 0.76 14.32 8.51
N ASP A 35 0.01 14.52 7.43
CA ASP A 35 0.48 15.35 6.35
C ASP A 35 -0.14 16.74 6.45
N TYR A 36 0.70 17.71 6.78
CA TYR A 36 0.37 19.13 6.73
C TYR A 36 0.97 19.80 5.49
N SER A 37 1.61 19.03 4.61
CA SER A 37 2.31 19.60 3.47
C SER A 37 1.29 20.04 2.42
N HIS A 38 1.35 21.31 2.06
CA HIS A 38 0.77 21.82 0.82
C HIS A 38 1.62 21.40 -0.39
N GLU A 39 2.30 20.26 -0.29
CA GLU A 39 3.28 19.76 -1.25
C GLU A 39 2.66 18.64 -2.09
N ASN A 40 3.34 18.29 -3.18
CA ASN A 40 2.91 17.20 -4.05
C ASN A 40 3.29 15.87 -3.39
N LEU A 41 2.28 15.06 -3.06
CA LEU A 41 2.46 13.67 -2.62
C LEU A 41 2.96 12.79 -3.78
N ALA A 42 3.29 11.53 -3.51
CA ALA A 42 3.84 10.63 -4.54
C ALA A 42 2.91 10.48 -5.77
N CYS A 43 1.58 10.62 -5.59
CA CYS A 43 0.63 10.66 -6.70
C CYS A 43 0.60 11.98 -7.49
N ASN A 44 1.55 12.88 -7.23
CA ASN A 44 1.66 14.22 -7.80
C ASN A 44 0.34 15.02 -7.71
N CYS A 45 -0.35 14.88 -6.57
CA CYS A 45 -1.58 15.59 -6.27
C CYS A 45 -1.46 16.24 -4.89
N VAL A 46 -2.07 17.42 -4.74
CA VAL A 46 -2.27 18.06 -3.44
C VAL A 46 -3.66 17.64 -2.94
N PRO A 47 -3.78 16.69 -2.00
CA PRO A 47 -5.08 16.27 -1.52
C PRO A 47 -5.71 17.39 -0.69
N ASN A 48 -6.89 17.83 -1.08
CA ASN A 48 -7.76 18.61 -0.22
C ASN A 48 -8.81 17.67 0.37
N ALA A 49 -8.86 17.51 1.69
CA ALA A 49 -9.84 16.65 2.36
C ALA A 49 -11.31 17.02 2.04
N MET A 50 -11.60 18.28 1.67
CA MET A 50 -12.92 18.72 1.23
C MET A 50 -13.27 18.29 -0.21
N VAL A 51 -12.27 17.97 -1.04
CA VAL A 51 -12.43 17.62 -2.46
C VAL A 51 -12.23 16.12 -2.70
N VAL A 52 -11.29 15.50 -1.96
CA VAL A 52 -10.81 14.14 -2.19
C VAL A 52 -11.34 13.16 -1.15
N GLY A 53 -11.76 13.63 0.03
CA GLY A 53 -12.15 12.79 1.16
C GLY A 53 -10.94 12.26 1.95
N PRO A 54 -11.12 11.21 2.77
CA PRO A 54 -10.03 10.55 3.49
C PRO A 54 -9.00 9.96 2.51
N THR A 55 -7.72 10.15 2.81
CA THR A 55 -6.62 9.67 1.96
C THR A 55 -5.66 8.78 2.73
N VAL A 56 -4.83 8.04 1.98
CA VAL A 56 -3.90 7.06 2.53
C VAL A 56 -2.62 7.00 1.70
N ALA A 57 -1.51 6.74 2.38
CA ALA A 57 -0.26 6.30 1.78
C ALA A 57 -0.22 4.77 1.77
N LEU A 58 0.07 4.17 0.61
CA LEU A 58 0.07 2.72 0.44
C LEU A 58 1.51 2.20 0.42
N ALA A 59 1.78 1.06 1.06
CA ALA A 59 3.10 0.44 1.00
C ALA A 59 3.54 0.15 -0.45
N GLU A 60 4.83 0.30 -0.74
CA GLU A 60 5.41 0.18 -2.09
C GLU A 60 4.87 -1.05 -2.83
N VAL A 61 4.87 -2.22 -2.16
CA VAL A 61 4.38 -3.52 -2.69
C VAL A 61 3.03 -3.42 -3.41
N ALA A 62 2.13 -2.57 -2.92
CA ALA A 62 0.79 -2.35 -3.47
C ALA A 62 0.63 -0.98 -4.13
N TYR A 63 1.46 0.01 -3.81
CA TYR A 63 1.51 1.31 -4.48
C TYR A 63 1.91 1.18 -5.95
N GLY A 64 2.94 0.35 -6.21
CA GLY A 64 3.37 -0.03 -7.55
C GLY A 64 4.47 0.87 -8.15
N ALA A 65 5.21 1.58 -7.31
CA ALA A 65 6.43 2.30 -7.67
C ALA A 65 7.41 2.22 -6.49
N PHE A 66 8.69 2.49 -6.79
CA PHE A 66 9.73 2.64 -5.78
C PHE A 66 9.74 4.10 -5.28
N ASP A 67 10.24 4.31 -4.06
CA ASP A 67 10.42 5.64 -3.51
C ASP A 67 11.11 6.59 -4.51
N HIS A 68 10.54 7.77 -4.67
CA HIS A 68 10.97 8.84 -5.59
C HIS A 68 10.82 8.54 -7.10
N PHE A 69 10.17 7.45 -7.51
CA PHE A 69 9.87 7.19 -8.94
C PHE A 69 8.54 7.81 -9.41
N GLY A 70 7.83 8.50 -8.51
CA GLY A 70 6.59 9.20 -8.79
C GLY A 70 5.38 8.26 -8.74
N SER A 71 4.34 8.59 -9.51
CA SER A 71 3.03 7.98 -9.34
C SER A 71 3.01 6.50 -9.71
N GLY A 72 2.80 5.67 -8.69
CA GLY A 72 2.45 4.26 -8.86
C GLY A 72 1.05 4.11 -9.46
N PRO A 73 0.74 2.97 -10.08
CA PRO A 73 -0.56 2.75 -10.69
C PRO A 73 -1.71 2.80 -9.64
N ALA A 74 -1.40 2.67 -8.34
CA ALA A 74 -2.42 2.64 -7.28
C ALA A 74 -2.98 4.03 -6.98
N CYS A 75 -2.35 5.09 -7.50
CA CYS A 75 -2.83 6.44 -7.34
C CYS A 75 -4.29 6.61 -7.79
N GLY A 76 -5.11 7.17 -6.90
CA GLY A 76 -6.54 7.37 -7.12
C GLY A 76 -7.44 6.17 -6.84
N LEU A 77 -6.88 4.97 -6.62
CA LEU A 77 -7.65 3.80 -6.20
C LEU A 77 -8.28 4.04 -4.83
N CYS A 78 -9.43 3.42 -4.60
CA CYS A 78 -10.16 3.52 -3.35
C CYS A 78 -10.24 2.17 -2.64
N TYR A 79 -9.97 2.17 -1.34
CA TYR A 79 -10.03 0.99 -0.48
C TYR A 79 -10.99 1.24 0.67
N ARG A 80 -11.86 0.27 0.94
CA ARG A 80 -12.67 0.27 2.16
C ARG A 80 -11.92 -0.47 3.24
N LEU A 81 -11.53 0.27 4.27
CA LEU A 81 -10.79 -0.26 5.41
C LEU A 81 -11.79 -0.51 6.56
N SER A 82 -11.71 -1.68 7.18
CA SER A 82 -12.64 -2.09 8.26
C SER A 82 -11.89 -2.39 9.57
N PRO A 83 -11.44 -1.36 10.32
CA PRO A 83 -10.74 -1.54 11.60
C PRO A 83 -11.45 -2.49 12.57
N PHE A 84 -10.79 -3.54 13.08
CA PHE A 84 -11.43 -4.45 14.06
C PHE A 84 -10.57 -4.85 15.27
N ALA A 85 -9.24 -4.77 15.18
CA ALA A 85 -8.35 -5.11 16.29
C ALA A 85 -7.09 -4.27 16.27
N THR A 86 -6.41 -4.15 17.41
CA THR A 86 -5.06 -3.60 17.49
C THR A 86 -4.01 -4.65 17.10
N ALA A 87 -2.78 -4.18 16.85
CA ALA A 87 -1.55 -4.96 16.66
C ALA A 87 -1.45 -6.28 17.43
N ASP A 88 -1.72 -6.20 18.72
CA ASP A 88 -1.59 -7.24 19.74
C ASP A 88 -2.81 -8.18 19.75
N GLY A 89 -3.68 -8.08 18.74
CA GLY A 89 -4.87 -8.92 18.58
C GLY A 89 -6.05 -8.53 19.48
N LYS A 90 -5.96 -7.40 20.19
CA LYS A 90 -7.06 -6.94 21.05
C LYS A 90 -8.17 -6.32 20.20
N PRO A 91 -9.42 -6.81 20.28
CA PRO A 91 -10.53 -6.23 19.53
C PRO A 91 -10.79 -4.76 19.89
N LEU A 92 -11.17 -3.96 18.88
CA LEU A 92 -11.64 -2.60 19.08
C LEU A 92 -13.05 -2.61 19.69
N SER A 93 -13.31 -1.69 20.61
CA SER A 93 -14.64 -1.52 21.21
C SER A 93 -14.88 -0.03 21.49
N PRO A 94 -15.86 0.61 20.82
CA PRO A 94 -16.70 0.05 19.75
C PRO A 94 -15.89 -0.26 18.48
N ILE A 95 -16.38 -1.20 17.65
CA ILE A 95 -15.82 -1.44 16.32
C ILE A 95 -16.22 -0.24 15.43
N PRO A 96 -15.25 0.46 14.82
CA PRO A 96 -15.56 1.55 13.90
C PRO A 96 -16.30 1.10 12.64
N GLU A 97 -17.15 1.97 12.11
CA GLU A 97 -17.70 1.77 10.77
C GLU A 97 -16.58 1.78 9.71
N PRO A 98 -16.66 0.95 8.67
CA PRO A 98 -15.68 0.99 7.59
C PRO A 98 -15.67 2.32 6.85
N ILE A 99 -14.47 2.81 6.54
CA ILE A 99 -14.26 4.08 5.83
C ILE A 99 -13.58 3.79 4.50
N VAL A 100 -13.95 4.55 3.46
CA VAL A 100 -13.30 4.51 2.16
C VAL A 100 -12.18 5.54 2.11
N PHE A 101 -10.98 5.09 1.81
CA PHE A 101 -9.80 5.93 1.64
C PHE A 101 -9.33 5.89 0.19
N ARG A 102 -8.91 7.04 -0.32
CA ARG A 102 -8.26 7.16 -1.63
C ARG A 102 -6.74 7.15 -1.48
N VAL A 103 -6.05 6.36 -2.30
CA VAL A 103 -4.59 6.38 -2.36
C VAL A 103 -4.13 7.67 -3.02
N THR A 104 -3.38 8.47 -2.29
CA THR A 104 -2.78 9.72 -2.79
C THR A 104 -1.28 9.77 -2.59
N ASP A 105 -0.72 8.78 -1.90
CA ASP A 105 0.67 8.81 -1.49
C ASP A 105 1.27 7.42 -1.39
N GLU A 106 2.58 7.39 -1.25
CA GLU A 106 3.41 6.20 -1.07
C GLU A 106 3.87 6.13 0.39
N CYS A 107 3.83 4.94 0.99
CA CYS A 107 4.59 4.67 2.21
C CYS A 107 5.90 3.98 1.82
N PRO A 108 7.02 4.74 1.74
CA PRO A 108 8.28 4.20 1.24
C PRO A 108 8.90 3.20 2.23
N HIS A 109 9.41 2.09 1.70
CA HIS A 109 9.92 0.97 2.50
C HIS A 109 11.13 1.37 3.32
N GLN A 110 12.11 2.06 2.73
CA GLN A 110 13.39 2.32 3.38
C GLN A 110 13.28 3.13 4.67
N SER A 111 12.33 4.07 4.74
CA SER A 111 12.07 4.89 5.94
C SER A 111 11.01 4.30 6.85
N ASN A 112 10.27 3.27 6.40
CA ASN A 112 9.17 2.66 7.15
C ASN A 112 9.25 1.12 7.17
N MET A 113 10.44 0.54 7.29
CA MET A 113 10.66 -0.91 7.17
C MET A 113 9.83 -1.74 8.17
N GLU A 114 9.57 -1.21 9.37
CA GLU A 114 8.69 -1.84 10.37
C GLU A 114 7.27 -2.07 9.83
N TRP A 115 6.82 -1.19 8.94
CA TRP A 115 5.42 -1.03 8.55
C TRP A 115 5.14 -1.41 7.11
N CYS A 116 5.93 -0.90 6.18
CA CYS A 116 5.62 -0.90 4.75
C CYS A 116 6.52 -1.90 4.03
N PRO A 117 5.98 -3.07 3.61
CA PRO A 117 6.74 -4.05 2.85
C PRO A 117 7.27 -3.46 1.54
N GLY A 118 8.45 -3.90 1.15
CA GLY A 118 9.13 -3.45 -0.05
C GLY A 118 8.51 -3.99 -1.35
N PRO A 119 9.02 -3.52 -2.50
CA PRO A 119 8.58 -3.88 -3.85
C PRO A 119 8.60 -5.37 -4.14
N GLU A 120 9.58 -6.06 -3.60
CA GLU A 120 9.77 -7.50 -3.67
C GLU A 120 8.73 -8.30 -2.87
N GLY A 121 7.89 -7.63 -2.08
CA GLY A 121 6.91 -8.22 -1.18
C GLY A 121 7.52 -8.67 0.14
N GLY A 122 6.89 -9.66 0.78
CA GLY A 122 7.24 -10.11 2.12
C GLY A 122 6.25 -9.62 3.17
N LEU A 123 6.61 -9.80 4.43
CA LEU A 123 5.81 -9.34 5.57
C LEU A 123 6.57 -8.23 6.29
N ASN A 124 5.84 -7.24 6.81
CA ASN A 124 6.39 -6.29 7.76
C ASN A 124 6.64 -6.95 9.14
N ASP A 125 7.19 -6.18 10.08
CA ASP A 125 7.54 -6.68 11.43
C ASP A 125 6.34 -7.17 12.25
N HIS A 126 5.12 -6.85 11.78
CA HIS A 126 3.85 -7.24 12.38
C HIS A 126 3.15 -8.37 11.62
N GLY A 127 3.81 -8.98 10.63
CA GLY A 127 3.32 -10.14 9.91
C GLY A 127 2.31 -9.83 8.79
N PHE A 128 2.21 -8.58 8.33
CA PHE A 128 1.31 -8.19 7.25
C PHE A 128 2.04 -7.98 5.92
N ALA A 129 1.45 -8.48 4.84
CA ALA A 129 1.97 -8.36 3.48
C ALA A 129 1.66 -7.00 2.83
N ASN A 130 0.91 -6.14 3.51
CA ASN A 130 0.54 -4.82 3.02
C ASN A 130 0.27 -3.88 4.21
N HIS A 131 0.30 -2.58 3.95
CA HIS A 131 0.14 -1.54 4.94
C HIS A 131 -0.53 -0.28 4.36
N PHE A 132 -1.40 0.32 5.17
CA PHE A 132 -2.13 1.55 4.85
C PHE A 132 -1.82 2.60 5.92
N ASP A 133 -1.15 3.68 5.54
CA ASP A 133 -0.87 4.78 6.47
C ASP A 133 -1.86 5.93 6.21
N VAL A 134 -2.88 6.07 7.08
CA VAL A 134 -3.99 6.98 6.80
C VAL A 134 -3.62 8.42 7.10
N CYS A 135 -3.93 9.33 6.19
CA CYS A 135 -3.68 10.76 6.39
C CYS A 135 -4.73 11.34 7.35
N TYR A 136 -4.26 11.86 8.47
CA TYR A 136 -5.13 12.38 9.53
C TYR A 136 -5.58 13.83 9.28
N ASN A 137 -6.89 14.00 9.10
CA ASN A 137 -7.61 15.26 9.30
C ASN A 137 -8.37 15.14 10.64
N ARG A 138 -8.30 16.21 11.46
CA ARG A 138 -8.64 16.36 12.89
C ARG A 138 -9.99 15.82 13.45
N ASN A 139 -10.77 15.01 12.73
CA ASN A 139 -12.12 14.57 13.16
C ASN A 139 -12.32 13.06 13.31
N TYR A 140 -11.32 12.22 13.07
CA TYR A 140 -11.46 10.76 13.28
C TYR A 140 -10.79 10.34 14.60
N TYR A 141 -11.58 10.10 15.67
CA TYR A 141 -11.11 9.76 17.03
C TYR A 141 -10.42 8.38 17.19
N ILE A 142 -9.96 7.84 16.09
CA ILE A 142 -9.27 6.57 15.96
C ILE A 142 -7.95 7.09 15.38
N ILE A 143 -6.76 6.99 15.96
CA ILE A 143 -6.12 5.78 16.47
C ILE A 143 -4.77 6.21 17.08
N ASN A 144 -4.42 5.80 18.31
CA ASN A 144 -3.02 5.89 18.79
C ASN A 144 -2.33 4.51 18.77
N ARG A 145 -2.86 3.58 17.99
CA ARG A 145 -2.46 2.18 17.99
C ARG A 145 -2.50 1.62 16.58
N LEU A 146 -1.49 0.85 16.21
CA LEU A 146 -1.52 -0.04 15.05
C LEU A 146 -2.83 -0.84 15.05
N ILE A 147 -3.53 -0.88 13.91
CA ILE A 147 -4.77 -1.62 13.72
C ILE A 147 -4.62 -2.68 12.63
N ILE A 148 -5.23 -3.84 12.87
CA ILE A 148 -5.49 -4.88 11.87
C ILE A 148 -6.73 -4.49 11.07
N ILE A 149 -6.58 -4.38 9.76
CA ILE A 149 -7.65 -4.00 8.83
C ILE A 149 -7.85 -5.07 7.76
N PRO A 150 -9.04 -5.69 7.65
CA PRO A 150 -9.51 -6.25 6.42
C PRO A 150 -9.76 -5.06 5.49
N PHE A 151 -9.24 -5.17 4.28
CA PHE A 151 -9.47 -4.18 3.24
C PHE A 151 -10.06 -4.86 2.02
N ILE A 152 -10.88 -4.12 1.31
CA ILE A 152 -11.43 -4.51 0.01
C ILE A 152 -11.26 -3.30 -0.91
N PHE A 153 -10.66 -3.54 -2.07
CA PHE A 153 -10.60 -2.59 -3.17
C PHE A 153 -12.01 -2.34 -3.69
N ILE A 154 -12.38 -1.06 -3.83
CA ILE A 154 -13.68 -0.66 -4.36
C ILE A 154 -13.47 0.15 -5.62
N ILE A 155 -14.09 -0.32 -6.71
CA ILE A 155 -14.27 0.48 -7.91
C ILE A 155 -15.48 1.38 -7.64
N TYR A 156 -15.23 2.66 -7.36
CA TYR A 156 -16.26 3.68 -7.54
C TYR A 156 -16.28 4.04 -9.03
N LEU A 157 -17.32 3.58 -9.75
CA LEU A 157 -17.70 4.12 -11.06
C LEU A 157 -18.42 5.45 -10.87
#